data_AF-A0A842RJ03-F1
#
_entry.id   AF-A0A842RJ03-F1
#
_cell.length_a   1.000
_cell.length_b   1.000
_cell.length_c   1.000
_cell.angle_alpha   90.00
_cell.angle_beta   90.00
_cell.angle_gamma   90.00
#
_symmetry.space_group_name_H-M   'P 1'
#
loop_
_entity.id
_entity.type
_entity.pdbx_description
1 polymer ?
#
loop_
_entity_poly.entity_id
_entity_poly.type
_entity_poly.pdbx_seq_one_letter_code
_entity_poly.pdbx_strand_id
1 'polypeptide(L)'
;MFKASKRIKKTSTNLDNIMTIDLQRGSLMSTKQRKERDKKKKKEQTKQKVKQKVRVKEEKQRQKEQEKAQETQETKPPREATVTISLIENPITTEDKIYNAILRVEQLIESDVAISREDLFDLGEDVERQLQEILPNWIDKPWMYVTPEHQQQLDSWCADWSNFIMDYARINILHIIHIEEESAKYPFNNKVVDKRLDRKQMKTLGDYIVAQELGVWWDRKKIRLRLYWRTLDEWADIIYEWAIKTGRIASADRVMTIYDITQTDQPWSTIPRDDLIRIFEIMEDKGYIEWADKKKKAIAFIF
;
A
#
# COMPACT_ATOMS: atom_id res chain seq x y z
N MET A 1 -28.96 -73.33 -70.10
CA MET A 1 -27.90 -74.37 -69.97
C MET A 1 -26.60 -73.65 -69.59
N PHE A 2 -26.23 -73.59 -68.30
CA PHE A 2 -25.20 -74.40 -67.59
C PHE A 2 -23.75 -74.16 -68.09
N LYS A 3 -22.70 -73.81 -67.31
CA LYS A 3 -22.28 -73.93 -65.88
C LYS A 3 -21.42 -72.68 -65.53
N ALA A 4 -21.33 -72.04 -64.34
CA ALA A 4 -21.21 -72.40 -62.91
C ALA A 4 -19.77 -72.54 -62.34
N SER A 5 -19.48 -71.73 -61.29
CA SER A 5 -18.44 -71.81 -60.22
C SER A 5 -16.96 -71.49 -60.55
N LYS A 6 -16.12 -70.84 -59.70
CA LYS A 6 -16.14 -70.58 -58.24
C LYS A 6 -15.16 -69.43 -57.86
N ARG A 7 -15.46 -68.75 -56.74
CA ARG A 7 -14.63 -67.75 -56.00
C ARG A 7 -13.23 -68.26 -55.58
N ILE A 8 -12.27 -67.34 -55.37
CA ILE A 8 -11.60 -67.03 -54.08
C ILE A 8 -10.89 -65.65 -54.17
N LYS A 9 -10.98 -64.89 -53.08
CA LYS A 9 -10.43 -63.53 -52.85
C LYS A 9 -8.92 -63.53 -52.58
N LYS A 10 -8.21 -62.48 -53.01
CA LYS A 10 -7.33 -61.67 -52.12
C LYS A 10 -6.92 -60.33 -52.79
N THR A 11 -7.32 -59.26 -52.09
CA THR A 11 -6.91 -57.85 -52.07
C THR A 11 -5.51 -57.54 -52.65
N SER A 12 -5.35 -56.59 -53.59
CA SER A 12 -5.18 -55.12 -53.37
C SER A 12 -3.98 -54.83 -52.46
N THR A 13 -2.93 -54.07 -52.81
CA THR A 13 -2.92 -52.81 -53.58
C THR A 13 -1.47 -52.43 -53.92
N ASN A 14 -1.34 -51.71 -55.05
CA ASN A 14 -0.20 -51.01 -55.65
C ASN A 14 1.09 -50.73 -54.83
N LEU A 15 2.21 -51.02 -55.50
CA LEU A 15 3.61 -50.81 -55.10
C LEU A 15 4.20 -49.44 -55.51
N ASP A 16 3.36 -48.46 -55.86
CA ASP A 16 3.81 -47.17 -56.43
C ASP A 16 3.91 -46.03 -55.41
N ASN A 17 4.39 -46.29 -54.18
CA ASN A 17 4.43 -45.24 -53.15
C ASN A 17 5.66 -45.21 -52.24
N ILE A 18 6.80 -45.75 -52.66
CA ILE A 18 7.98 -45.88 -51.77
C ILE A 18 9.19 -45.01 -52.18
N MET A 19 9.19 -44.33 -53.33
CA MET A 19 10.37 -43.57 -53.79
C MET A 19 10.25 -42.04 -53.73
N THR A 20 9.23 -41.48 -53.06
CA THR A 20 9.06 -40.01 -52.93
C THR A 20 8.77 -39.55 -51.50
N ILE A 21 9.37 -40.20 -50.48
CA ILE A 21 9.22 -39.78 -49.07
C ILE A 21 10.58 -39.79 -48.34
N ASP A 22 11.63 -39.24 -48.95
CA ASP A 22 12.92 -39.08 -48.26
C ASP A 22 13.58 -37.70 -48.38
N LEU A 23 12.81 -36.66 -48.73
CA LEU A 23 13.27 -35.26 -48.73
C LEU A 23 12.43 -34.30 -47.86
N GLN A 24 11.61 -34.83 -46.95
CA GLN A 24 10.85 -34.00 -45.98
C GLN A 24 10.84 -34.56 -44.55
N ARG A 25 11.96 -35.13 -44.08
CA ARG A 25 12.20 -35.32 -42.63
C ARG A 25 12.93 -34.13 -42.01
N GLY A 26 12.47 -32.92 -42.32
CA GLY A 26 12.72 -31.72 -41.54
C GLY A 26 11.66 -31.62 -40.44
N SER A 27 12.01 -32.06 -39.24
CA SER A 27 11.17 -32.16 -38.04
C SER A 27 10.29 -30.92 -37.78
N LEU A 28 9.01 -30.99 -38.14
CA LEU A 28 7.96 -30.10 -37.65
C LEU A 28 7.62 -30.49 -36.20
N MET A 29 8.28 -29.86 -35.22
CA MET A 29 7.80 -29.93 -33.83
C MET A 29 6.44 -29.24 -33.71
N SER A 30 5.45 -29.96 -33.17
CA SER A 30 4.12 -29.42 -32.84
C SER A 30 4.24 -28.16 -31.99
N THR A 31 3.41 -27.14 -32.27
CA THR A 31 3.31 -25.87 -31.52
C THR A 31 3.14 -26.08 -30.00
N LYS A 32 2.59 -27.23 -29.58
CA LYS A 32 2.47 -27.63 -28.18
C LYS A 32 3.83 -27.99 -27.55
N GLN A 33 4.68 -28.72 -28.26
CA GLN A 33 6.04 -29.09 -27.82
C GLN A 33 6.99 -27.87 -27.78
N ARG A 34 6.79 -26.89 -28.68
CA ARG A 34 7.57 -25.64 -28.70
C ARG A 34 7.27 -24.76 -27.47
N LYS A 35 5.98 -24.57 -27.14
CA LYS A 35 5.55 -23.87 -25.92
C LYS A 35 6.04 -24.55 -24.63
N GLU A 36 6.08 -25.88 -24.61
CA GLU A 36 6.53 -26.65 -23.45
C GLU A 36 8.06 -26.56 -23.25
N ARG A 37 8.84 -26.60 -24.34
CA ARG A 37 10.30 -26.32 -24.31
C ARG A 37 10.60 -24.90 -23.85
N ASP A 38 9.86 -23.91 -24.32
CA ASP A 38 10.08 -22.51 -23.93
C ASP A 38 9.72 -22.27 -22.46
N LYS A 39 8.65 -22.91 -21.95
CA LYS A 39 8.29 -22.86 -20.53
C LYS A 39 9.35 -23.54 -19.65
N LYS A 40 9.94 -24.64 -20.12
CA LYS A 40 11.04 -25.35 -19.44
C LYS A 40 12.33 -24.53 -19.43
N LYS A 41 12.70 -23.90 -20.56
CA LYS A 41 13.84 -22.96 -20.64
C LYS A 41 13.67 -21.74 -19.74
N LYS A 42 12.48 -21.15 -19.69
CA LYS A 42 12.18 -20.00 -18.82
C LYS A 42 12.30 -20.38 -17.33
N LYS A 43 11.82 -21.57 -16.95
CA LYS A 43 11.93 -22.09 -15.57
C LYS A 43 13.40 -22.38 -15.18
N GLU A 44 14.21 -22.89 -16.12
CA GLU A 44 15.64 -23.13 -15.90
C GLU A 44 16.43 -21.81 -15.74
N GLN A 45 16.12 -20.80 -16.57
CA GLN A 45 16.72 -19.47 -16.47
C GLN A 45 16.33 -18.77 -15.16
N THR A 46 15.09 -18.91 -14.69
CA THR A 46 14.68 -18.35 -13.39
C THR A 46 15.39 -19.07 -12.24
N LYS A 47 15.56 -20.39 -12.30
CA LYS A 47 16.33 -21.15 -11.29
C LYS A 47 17.81 -20.73 -11.26
N GLN A 48 18.43 -20.52 -12.42
CA GLN A 48 19.81 -20.03 -12.50
C GLN A 48 19.96 -18.61 -11.91
N LYS A 49 19.02 -17.70 -12.22
CA LYS A 49 19.01 -16.34 -11.64
C LYS A 49 18.83 -16.33 -10.13
N VAL A 50 17.97 -17.19 -9.58
CA VAL A 50 17.78 -17.34 -8.13
C VAL A 50 19.04 -17.90 -7.48
N LYS A 51 19.66 -18.94 -8.06
CA LYS A 51 20.90 -19.54 -7.55
C LYS A 51 22.08 -18.54 -7.54
N GLN A 52 22.14 -17.65 -8.54
CA GLN A 52 23.15 -16.61 -8.60
C GLN A 52 22.90 -15.49 -7.58
N LYS A 53 21.64 -15.09 -7.34
CA LYS A 53 21.30 -14.14 -6.26
C LYS A 53 21.61 -14.68 -4.86
N VAL A 54 21.38 -15.98 -4.62
CA VAL A 54 21.71 -16.61 -3.33
C VAL A 54 23.23 -16.64 -3.10
N ARG A 55 24.02 -17.01 -4.12
CA ARG A 55 25.49 -16.96 -4.03
C ARG A 55 26.03 -15.57 -3.71
N VAL A 56 25.53 -14.53 -4.38
CA VAL A 56 25.97 -13.14 -4.12
C VAL A 56 25.62 -12.69 -2.69
N LYS A 57 24.49 -13.18 -2.14
CA LYS A 57 24.08 -12.86 -0.76
C LYS A 57 24.95 -13.56 0.27
N GLU A 58 25.30 -14.83 0.05
CA GLU A 58 26.22 -15.59 0.91
C GLU A 58 27.64 -15.03 0.88
N GLU A 59 28.12 -14.55 -0.28
CA GLU A 59 29.45 -13.98 -0.45
C GLU A 59 29.59 -12.62 0.25
N LYS A 60 28.56 -11.77 0.18
CA LYS A 60 28.49 -10.52 0.97
C LYS A 60 28.43 -10.75 2.47
N GLN A 61 27.80 -11.83 2.91
CA GLN A 61 27.71 -12.17 4.33
C GLN A 61 29.06 -12.66 4.86
N ARG A 62 29.78 -13.46 4.06
CA ARG A 62 31.16 -13.90 4.39
C ARG A 62 32.15 -12.73 4.44
N GLN A 63 32.02 -11.74 3.55
CA GLN A 63 32.85 -10.53 3.58
C GLN A 63 32.62 -9.71 4.87
N LYS A 64 31.36 -9.53 5.29
CA LYS A 64 31.05 -8.86 6.57
C LYS A 64 31.56 -9.61 7.80
N GLU A 65 31.56 -10.94 7.77
CA GLU A 65 32.10 -11.76 8.86
C GLU A 65 33.64 -11.71 8.89
N GLN A 66 34.31 -11.59 7.74
CA GLN A 66 35.76 -11.41 7.65
C GLN A 66 36.22 -10.02 8.09
N GLU A 67 35.48 -8.95 7.75
CA GLU A 67 35.75 -7.59 8.24
C GLU A 67 35.62 -7.50 9.77
N LYS A 68 34.57 -8.12 10.34
CA LYS A 68 34.39 -8.18 11.81
C LYS A 68 35.48 -8.97 12.53
N ALA A 69 36.03 -10.00 11.88
CA ALA A 69 37.11 -10.80 12.45
C ALA A 69 38.47 -10.09 12.39
N GLN A 70 38.69 -9.22 11.40
CA GLN A 70 39.91 -8.41 11.27
C GLN A 70 39.97 -7.27 12.30
N GLU A 71 38.82 -6.67 12.65
CA GLU A 71 38.76 -5.62 13.69
C GLU A 71 39.06 -6.13 15.12
N THR A 72 39.02 -7.44 15.35
CA THR A 72 39.22 -8.03 16.70
C THR A 72 40.68 -8.43 16.99
N GLN A 73 41.60 -8.27 16.05
CA GLN A 73 42.99 -8.72 16.20
C GLN A 73 44.03 -7.68 15.77
N GLU A 74 44.07 -6.50 16.41
CA GLU A 74 45.32 -5.73 16.47
C GLU A 74 45.66 -5.29 17.92
N THR A 75 46.95 -5.43 18.20
CA THR A 75 47.66 -5.62 19.46
C THR A 75 47.97 -4.35 20.26
N LYS A 76 48.03 -4.47 21.61
CA LYS A 76 48.74 -3.50 22.50
C LYS A 76 50.27 -3.54 22.21
N PRO A 77 51.03 -2.43 22.37
CA PRO A 77 51.91 -2.23 23.55
C PRO A 77 52.18 -0.73 23.91
N PRO A 78 53.26 -0.33 24.65
CA PRO A 78 53.26 -0.05 26.09
C PRO A 78 53.50 1.43 26.50
N ARG A 79 53.32 1.69 27.80
CA ARG A 79 53.41 2.97 28.54
C ARG A 79 54.70 3.76 28.32
N GLU A 80 54.58 5.07 28.10
CA GLU A 80 55.39 6.13 28.73
C GLU A 80 54.55 7.40 28.96
N ALA A 81 54.84 8.08 30.06
CA ALA A 81 54.06 9.17 30.64
C ALA A 81 54.37 10.52 29.99
N THR A 82 53.35 11.35 29.78
CA THR A 82 53.45 12.80 29.95
C THR A 82 52.11 13.35 30.42
N VAL A 83 52.12 13.87 31.64
CA VAL A 83 51.04 14.65 32.25
C VAL A 83 50.91 15.97 31.49
N THR A 84 49.72 16.31 31.01
CA THR A 84 49.00 17.57 31.28
C THR A 84 47.87 17.73 30.26
N ILE A 85 46.63 17.68 30.71
CA ILE A 85 45.61 18.73 30.59
C ILE A 85 44.37 18.13 31.25
N SER A 86 43.98 18.74 32.36
CA SER A 86 42.73 18.53 33.06
C SER A 86 41.55 18.72 32.11
N LEU A 87 40.93 17.63 31.69
CA LEU A 87 39.55 17.62 31.22
C LEU A 87 38.77 16.79 32.24
N ILE A 88 38.17 17.52 33.17
CA ILE A 88 37.04 17.03 33.93
C ILE A 88 36.01 16.65 32.85
N GLU A 89 35.79 15.36 32.64
CA GLU A 89 34.66 14.87 31.88
C GLU A 89 33.41 15.33 32.64
N ASN A 90 32.83 16.45 32.20
CA ASN A 90 31.48 16.78 32.59
C ASN A 90 30.60 15.66 32.02
N PRO A 91 29.86 14.90 32.84
CA PRO A 91 28.87 13.99 32.31
C PRO A 91 27.89 14.83 31.52
N ILE A 92 27.71 14.53 30.23
CA ILE A 92 26.72 15.16 29.34
C ILE A 92 25.45 15.35 30.15
N THR A 93 25.18 16.59 30.52
CA THR A 93 24.13 16.91 31.47
C THR A 93 22.81 16.53 30.84
N THR A 94 21.82 16.20 31.67
CA THR A 94 20.44 15.98 31.23
C THR A 94 19.95 17.14 30.34
N GLU A 95 20.50 18.35 30.52
CA GLU A 95 20.29 19.53 29.70
C GLU A 95 20.77 19.40 28.26
N ASP A 96 21.93 18.80 27.98
CA ASP A 96 22.42 18.60 26.61
C ASP A 96 21.54 17.59 25.85
N LYS A 97 21.02 16.58 26.55
CA LYS A 97 20.06 15.62 25.97
C LYS A 97 18.72 16.30 25.69
N ILE A 98 18.25 17.15 26.60
CA ILE A 98 17.04 17.95 26.42
C ILE A 98 17.23 18.92 25.25
N TYR A 99 18.37 19.60 25.16
CA TYR A 99 18.67 20.55 24.09
C TYR A 99 18.71 19.85 22.71
N ASN A 100 19.39 18.71 22.62
CA ASN A 100 19.44 17.93 21.38
C ASN A 100 18.06 17.35 21.01
N ALA A 101 17.22 17.00 21.98
CA ALA A 101 15.84 16.59 21.73
C ALA A 101 14.97 17.76 21.27
N ILE A 102 15.08 18.94 21.89
CA ILE A 102 14.38 20.16 21.45
C ILE A 102 14.80 20.54 20.03
N LEU A 103 16.11 20.50 19.73
CA LEU A 103 16.63 20.80 18.40
C LEU A 103 16.14 19.80 17.34
N ARG A 104 16.00 18.53 17.72
CA ARG A 104 15.46 17.48 16.84
C ARG A 104 13.96 17.66 16.63
N VAL A 105 13.22 18.07 17.65
CA VAL A 105 11.80 18.44 17.54
C VAL A 105 11.63 19.68 16.65
N GLU A 106 12.46 20.71 16.79
CA GLU A 106 12.46 21.88 15.90
C GLU A 106 12.78 21.49 14.45
N GLN A 107 13.75 20.61 14.22
CA GLN A 107 14.11 20.14 12.88
C GLN A 107 13.01 19.28 12.24
N LEU A 108 12.31 18.45 13.02
CA LEU A 108 11.14 17.69 12.54
C LEU A 108 9.98 18.64 12.21
N ILE A 109 9.74 19.63 13.08
CA ILE A 109 8.77 20.71 12.87
C ILE A 109 9.04 21.49 11.57
N GLU A 110 10.30 21.74 11.23
CA GLU A 110 10.70 22.46 10.02
C GLU A 110 10.66 21.58 8.76
N SER A 111 10.87 20.25 8.87
CA SER A 111 10.85 19.35 7.72
C SER A 111 9.44 18.96 7.25
N ASP A 112 8.44 19.05 8.13
CA ASP A 112 7.05 18.61 7.86
C ASP A 112 6.16 19.69 7.22
N VAL A 113 6.75 20.68 6.55
CA VAL A 113 6.04 21.75 5.79
C VAL A 113 5.40 21.26 4.48
N ALA A 114 4.77 20.08 4.45
CA ALA A 114 4.05 19.62 3.25
C ALA A 114 2.62 19.12 3.46
N ILE A 115 2.12 19.11 4.69
CA ILE A 115 0.66 19.14 4.93
C ILE A 115 0.46 20.21 6.00
N SER A 116 -0.26 21.28 5.66
CA SER A 116 -0.25 22.50 6.46
C SER A 116 -0.69 22.18 7.89
N ARG A 117 0.11 22.71 8.81
CA ARG A 117 0.00 22.60 10.27
C ARG A 117 -1.36 23.11 10.80
N GLU A 118 -2.09 23.82 9.96
CA GLU A 118 -3.45 24.36 10.14
C GLU A 118 -4.56 23.46 9.54
N ASP A 119 -4.25 22.60 8.56
CA ASP A 119 -5.26 21.83 7.80
C ASP A 119 -5.99 20.78 8.66
N LEU A 120 -5.39 20.40 9.78
CA LEU A 120 -5.96 19.42 10.72
C LEU A 120 -6.98 20.02 11.69
N PHE A 121 -6.92 21.33 11.93
CA PHE A 121 -7.86 22.03 12.80
C PHE A 121 -9.03 22.68 12.04
N ASP A 122 -8.86 22.95 10.73
CA ASP A 122 -9.89 23.58 9.89
C ASP A 122 -10.93 22.60 9.29
N LEU A 123 -10.79 21.29 9.48
CA LEU A 123 -11.76 20.29 8.97
C LEU A 123 -13.12 20.35 9.67
N GLY A 124 -13.30 21.19 10.69
CA GLY A 124 -14.51 21.26 11.50
C GLY A 124 -15.31 22.57 11.42
N GLU A 125 -14.68 23.72 11.12
CA GLU A 125 -15.35 25.02 11.33
C GLU A 125 -16.33 25.43 10.23
N ASP A 126 -16.31 24.79 9.05
CA ASP A 126 -17.34 25.02 8.01
C ASP A 126 -17.36 23.92 6.93
N VAL A 127 -17.69 22.68 7.33
CA VAL A 127 -17.76 21.52 6.42
C VAL A 127 -18.66 21.81 5.21
N GLU A 128 -19.81 22.47 5.42
CA GLU A 128 -20.74 22.79 4.34
C GLU A 128 -20.10 23.74 3.32
N ARG A 129 -19.48 24.85 3.75
CA ARG A 129 -18.78 25.75 2.83
C ARG A 129 -17.64 25.05 2.09
N GLN A 130 -16.83 24.26 2.79
CA GLN A 130 -15.74 23.50 2.16
C GLN A 130 -16.30 22.54 1.10
N LEU A 131 -17.42 21.87 1.39
CA LEU A 131 -18.09 21.03 0.42
C LEU A 131 -18.57 21.82 -0.79
N GLN A 132 -19.19 22.97 -0.59
CA GLN A 132 -19.63 23.84 -1.69
C GLN A 132 -18.46 24.33 -2.56
N GLU A 133 -17.30 24.63 -1.95
CA GLU A 133 -16.10 25.08 -2.65
C GLU A 133 -15.47 23.99 -3.52
N ILE A 134 -15.53 22.71 -3.10
CA ILE A 134 -14.99 21.59 -3.88
C ILE A 134 -15.96 21.02 -4.92
N LEU A 135 -17.21 21.49 -4.96
CA LEU A 135 -18.20 20.97 -5.91
C LEU A 135 -17.70 21.17 -7.35
N PRO A 136 -17.60 20.09 -8.14
CA PRO A 136 -17.17 20.21 -9.51
C PRO A 136 -18.18 21.01 -10.34
N ASN A 137 -17.69 21.78 -11.31
CA ASN A 137 -18.54 22.51 -12.24
C ASN A 137 -19.51 21.62 -13.05
N TRP A 138 -19.24 20.31 -13.10
CA TRP A 138 -20.04 19.30 -13.76
C TRP A 138 -21.10 18.66 -12.86
N ILE A 139 -21.19 19.03 -11.57
CA ILE A 139 -22.05 18.34 -10.60
C ILE A 139 -23.56 18.49 -10.90
N ASP A 140 -23.94 19.58 -11.55
CA ASP A 140 -25.30 19.84 -12.02
C ASP A 140 -25.50 19.46 -13.50
N LYS A 141 -24.61 18.65 -14.07
CA LYS A 141 -24.75 18.16 -15.43
C LYS A 141 -25.38 16.76 -15.41
N PRO A 142 -26.59 16.56 -15.97
CA PRO A 142 -27.26 15.27 -15.93
C PRO A 142 -26.46 14.11 -16.52
N TRP A 143 -25.61 14.38 -17.51
CA TRP A 143 -24.77 13.37 -18.16
C TRP A 143 -23.71 12.77 -17.23
N MET A 144 -23.29 13.48 -16.17
CA MET A 144 -22.35 12.93 -15.18
C MET A 144 -22.95 11.84 -14.31
N TYR A 145 -24.27 11.71 -14.24
CA TYR A 145 -24.95 10.65 -13.50
C TYR A 145 -25.28 9.44 -14.38
N VAL A 146 -24.84 9.43 -15.64
CA VAL A 146 -25.04 8.32 -16.57
C VAL A 146 -23.70 7.62 -16.78
N THR A 147 -23.69 6.29 -16.71
CA THR A 147 -22.46 5.51 -16.97
C THR A 147 -22.09 5.60 -18.45
N PRO A 148 -20.89 6.05 -18.82
CA PRO A 148 -20.47 6.07 -20.22
C PRO A 148 -20.30 4.65 -20.79
N GLU A 149 -20.59 4.48 -22.08
CA GLU A 149 -20.46 3.19 -22.77
C GLU A 149 -19.03 2.96 -23.32
N HIS A 150 -18.35 4.02 -23.74
CA HIS A 150 -17.00 3.93 -24.30
C HIS A 150 -15.94 3.90 -23.21
N GLN A 151 -15.00 2.96 -23.30
CA GLN A 151 -13.99 2.73 -22.26
C GLN A 151 -13.20 4.00 -21.87
N GLN A 152 -12.75 4.78 -22.84
CA GLN A 152 -11.99 6.02 -22.55
C GLN A 152 -12.82 7.04 -21.76
N GLN A 153 -14.11 7.15 -22.08
CA GLN A 153 -15.03 8.05 -21.37
C GLN A 153 -15.36 7.50 -19.99
N LEU A 154 -15.51 6.18 -19.86
CA LEU A 154 -15.72 5.50 -18.59
C LEU A 154 -14.53 5.69 -17.66
N ASP A 155 -13.31 5.59 -18.17
CA ASP A 155 -12.08 5.79 -17.38
C ASP A 155 -11.99 7.24 -16.86
N SER A 156 -12.26 8.23 -17.73
CA SER A 156 -12.32 9.64 -17.32
C SER A 156 -13.41 9.89 -16.28
N TRP A 157 -14.62 9.38 -16.54
CA TRP A 157 -15.76 9.50 -15.62
C TRP A 157 -15.46 8.87 -14.25
N CYS A 158 -14.84 7.68 -14.24
CA CYS A 158 -14.40 7.03 -13.02
C CYS A 158 -13.35 7.84 -12.28
N ALA A 159 -12.36 8.40 -13.01
CA ALA A 159 -11.32 9.24 -12.41
C ALA A 159 -11.92 10.49 -11.75
N ASP A 160 -12.77 11.23 -12.47
CA ASP A 160 -13.40 12.47 -11.99
C ASP A 160 -14.24 12.23 -10.74
N TRP A 161 -15.12 11.22 -10.77
CA TRP A 161 -15.93 10.87 -9.61
C TRP A 161 -15.11 10.30 -8.46
N SER A 162 -14.07 9.49 -8.73
CA SER A 162 -13.23 8.93 -7.67
C SER A 162 -12.42 9.99 -6.95
N ASN A 163 -11.85 10.95 -7.69
CA ASN A 163 -11.17 12.10 -7.11
C ASN A 163 -12.12 12.91 -6.23
N PHE A 164 -13.33 13.20 -6.74
CA PHE A 164 -14.34 13.89 -5.95
C PHE A 164 -14.75 13.11 -4.68
N ILE A 165 -14.95 11.79 -4.77
CA ILE A 165 -15.26 10.94 -3.60
C ILE A 165 -14.15 11.00 -2.55
N MET A 166 -12.89 11.02 -2.97
CA MET A 166 -11.75 11.12 -2.05
C MET A 166 -11.72 12.47 -1.32
N ASP A 167 -11.94 13.58 -2.03
CA ASP A 167 -12.03 14.91 -1.42
C ASP A 167 -13.25 15.06 -0.52
N TYR A 168 -14.42 14.58 -0.97
CA TYR A 168 -15.64 14.53 -0.18
C TYR A 168 -15.43 13.77 1.13
N ALA A 169 -14.77 12.62 1.06
CA ALA A 169 -14.47 11.80 2.23
C ALA A 169 -13.46 12.47 3.17
N ARG A 170 -12.46 13.18 2.64
CA ARG A 170 -11.50 13.94 3.45
C ARG A 170 -12.19 15.05 4.24
N ILE A 171 -13.01 15.88 3.58
CA ILE A 171 -13.73 17.00 4.21
C ILE A 171 -14.71 16.52 5.28
N ASN A 172 -15.45 15.45 5.02
CA ASN A 172 -16.38 14.86 5.99
C ASN A 172 -15.69 13.91 7.00
N ILE A 173 -14.36 13.75 6.94
CA ILE A 173 -13.59 12.82 7.79
C ILE A 173 -14.17 11.39 7.75
N LEU A 174 -14.55 10.93 6.56
CA LEU A 174 -15.07 9.60 6.31
C LEU A 174 -13.94 8.65 5.93
N HIS A 175 -13.58 7.76 6.86
CA HIS A 175 -12.64 6.67 6.60
C HIS A 175 -13.30 5.46 5.94
N ILE A 176 -14.59 5.26 6.20
CA ILE A 176 -15.42 4.23 5.58
C ILE A 176 -16.67 4.89 5.03
N ILE A 177 -16.96 4.63 3.76
CA ILE A 177 -18.23 5.01 3.14
C ILE A 177 -19.14 3.79 3.03
N HIS A 178 -20.43 3.97 3.31
CA HIS A 178 -21.46 2.99 3.03
C HIS A 178 -22.14 3.35 1.72
N ILE A 179 -21.91 2.57 0.65
CA ILE A 179 -22.32 2.93 -0.71
C ILE A 179 -23.78 3.37 -0.79
N GLU A 180 -24.68 2.58 -0.20
CA GLU A 180 -26.12 2.83 -0.29
C GLU A 180 -26.52 4.12 0.43
N GLU A 181 -25.90 4.41 1.57
CA GLU A 181 -26.24 5.56 2.40
C GLU A 181 -25.74 6.84 1.73
N GLU A 182 -24.51 6.82 1.20
CA GLU A 182 -23.94 7.95 0.48
C GLU A 182 -24.65 8.18 -0.86
N SER A 183 -25.04 7.12 -1.57
CA SER A 183 -25.82 7.25 -2.82
C SER A 183 -27.18 7.91 -2.66
N ALA A 184 -27.69 8.03 -1.43
CA ALA A 184 -28.95 8.70 -1.12
C ALA A 184 -28.78 10.20 -0.80
N LYS A 185 -27.55 10.66 -0.55
CA LYS A 185 -27.21 12.03 -0.13
C LYS A 185 -26.68 12.87 -1.28
N TYR A 186 -26.80 14.18 -1.16
CA TYR A 186 -26.10 15.10 -2.05
C TYR A 186 -24.58 14.98 -1.80
N PRO A 187 -23.73 14.98 -2.85
CA PRO A 187 -24.06 15.25 -4.25
C PRO A 187 -24.27 13.99 -5.11
N PHE A 188 -24.18 12.80 -4.55
CA PHE A 188 -24.40 11.54 -5.29
C PHE A 188 -25.87 11.34 -5.69
N ASN A 189 -26.79 11.98 -4.97
CA ASN A 189 -28.20 12.14 -5.28
C ASN A 189 -28.53 13.63 -5.44
N ASN A 190 -28.48 14.12 -6.68
CA ASN A 190 -28.73 15.51 -7.00
C ASN A 190 -30.19 15.73 -7.41
N LYS A 191 -30.95 16.31 -6.48
CA LYS A 191 -32.37 16.64 -6.65
C LYS A 191 -32.62 17.77 -7.65
N VAL A 192 -31.63 18.63 -7.93
CA VAL A 192 -31.76 19.75 -8.88
C VAL A 192 -31.89 19.23 -10.31
N VAL A 193 -31.11 18.20 -10.65
CA VAL A 193 -31.14 17.55 -11.98
C VAL A 193 -31.99 16.28 -12.03
N ASP A 194 -32.61 15.89 -10.91
CA ASP A 194 -33.36 14.65 -10.72
C ASP A 194 -32.56 13.41 -11.16
N LYS A 195 -31.30 13.34 -10.73
CA LYS A 195 -30.39 12.22 -11.02
C LYS A 195 -29.63 11.79 -9.77
N ARG A 196 -29.29 10.50 -9.74
CA ARG A 196 -28.45 9.90 -8.71
C ARG A 196 -27.53 8.85 -9.29
N LEU A 197 -26.38 8.66 -8.65
CA LEU A 197 -25.54 7.49 -8.89
C LEU A 197 -26.21 6.27 -8.27
N ASP A 198 -26.50 5.28 -9.10
CA ASP A 198 -27.05 4.02 -8.62
C ASP A 198 -25.99 3.18 -7.88
N ARG A 199 -26.44 2.11 -7.23
CA ARG A 199 -25.56 1.20 -6.48
C ARG A 199 -24.49 0.56 -7.37
N LYS A 200 -24.78 0.29 -8.65
CA LYS A 200 -23.85 -0.36 -9.58
C LYS A 200 -22.75 0.62 -9.99
N GLN A 201 -23.11 1.88 -10.25
CA GLN A 201 -22.20 2.99 -10.51
C GLN A 201 -21.26 3.20 -9.33
N MET A 202 -21.80 3.34 -8.12
CA MET A 202 -20.98 3.51 -6.91
C MET A 202 -20.03 2.32 -6.67
N LYS A 203 -20.46 1.09 -6.94
CA LYS A 203 -19.58 -0.09 -6.90
C LYS A 203 -18.47 -0.03 -7.95
N THR A 204 -18.78 0.45 -9.15
CA THR A 204 -17.80 0.62 -10.24
C THR A 204 -16.75 1.65 -9.85
N LEU A 205 -17.17 2.78 -9.27
CA LEU A 205 -16.29 3.81 -8.72
C LEU A 205 -15.43 3.26 -7.58
N GLY A 206 -16.03 2.51 -6.65
CA GLY A 206 -15.27 1.87 -5.57
C GLY A 206 -14.25 0.84 -6.09
N ASP A 207 -14.58 0.07 -7.12
CA ASP A 207 -13.65 -0.84 -7.79
C ASP A 207 -12.49 -0.09 -8.46
N TYR A 208 -12.77 1.07 -9.05
CA TYR A 208 -11.76 1.95 -9.61
C TYR A 208 -10.82 2.48 -8.53
N ILE A 209 -11.34 3.00 -7.41
CA ILE A 209 -10.55 3.47 -6.26
C ILE A 209 -9.64 2.36 -5.71
N VAL A 210 -10.17 1.15 -5.58
CA VAL A 210 -9.40 -0.02 -5.11
C VAL A 210 -8.30 -0.39 -6.09
N ALA A 211 -8.55 -0.30 -7.40
CA ALA A 211 -7.54 -0.57 -8.42
C ALA A 211 -6.38 0.45 -8.41
N GLN A 212 -6.62 1.66 -7.91
CA GLN A 212 -5.59 2.69 -7.70
C GLN A 212 -4.89 2.58 -6.33
N GLU A 213 -5.17 1.54 -5.54
CA GLU A 213 -4.63 1.34 -4.18
C GLU A 213 -5.02 2.45 -3.18
N LEU A 214 -6.05 3.25 -3.50
CA LEU A 214 -6.57 4.35 -2.67
C LEU A 214 -7.70 3.91 -1.72
N GLY A 215 -8.08 2.63 -1.75
CA GLY A 215 -9.14 2.10 -0.91
C GLY A 215 -9.19 0.57 -0.93
N VAL A 216 -9.98 0.00 0.00
CA VAL A 216 -10.21 -1.44 0.11
C VAL A 216 -11.66 -1.71 0.45
N TRP A 217 -12.26 -2.71 -0.21
CA TRP A 217 -13.59 -3.19 0.18
C TRP A 217 -13.56 -3.80 1.57
N TRP A 218 -14.32 -3.22 2.49
CA TRP A 218 -14.39 -3.67 3.88
C TRP A 218 -15.14 -5.00 4.02
N ASP A 219 -16.04 -5.30 3.09
CA ASP A 219 -16.87 -6.50 3.10
C ASP A 219 -16.93 -7.18 1.73
N ARG A 220 -17.13 -8.50 1.72
CA ARG A 220 -17.22 -9.29 0.49
C ARG A 220 -18.41 -8.90 -0.40
N LYS A 221 -19.46 -8.31 0.17
CA LYS A 221 -20.66 -7.88 -0.57
C LYS A 221 -20.48 -6.50 -1.22
N LYS A 222 -19.34 -5.84 -1.00
CA LYS A 222 -19.03 -4.49 -1.48
C LYS A 222 -20.13 -3.50 -1.08
N ILE A 223 -20.41 -3.42 0.21
CA ILE A 223 -21.36 -2.50 0.82
C ILE A 223 -20.61 -1.32 1.43
N ARG A 224 -19.46 -1.58 2.05
CA ARG A 224 -18.62 -0.59 2.72
C ARG A 224 -17.24 -0.53 2.06
N LEU A 225 -16.79 0.68 1.75
CA LEU A 225 -15.48 0.93 1.15
C LEU A 225 -14.63 1.72 2.16
N ARG A 226 -13.48 1.18 2.53
CA ARG A 226 -12.43 1.92 3.24
C ARG A 226 -11.72 2.82 2.24
N LEU A 227 -11.57 4.09 2.57
CA LEU A 227 -10.81 5.06 1.79
C LEU A 227 -9.52 5.44 2.52
N TYR A 228 -8.46 5.67 1.73
CA TYR A 228 -7.14 6.10 2.18
C TYR A 228 -6.79 7.46 1.56
N TRP A 229 -7.52 8.51 1.96
CA TRP A 229 -7.24 9.89 1.56
C TRP A 229 -6.02 10.49 2.26
N ARG A 230 -5.50 9.77 3.26
CA ARG A 230 -4.15 9.90 3.83
C ARG A 230 -3.61 8.49 4.09
N THR A 231 -2.31 8.33 3.97
CA THR A 231 -1.64 7.05 4.25
C THR A 231 -1.59 6.78 5.76
N LEU A 232 -1.46 5.51 6.14
CA LEU A 232 -1.30 5.14 7.55
C LEU A 232 0.01 5.69 8.15
N ASP A 233 1.03 5.86 7.32
CA ASP A 233 2.32 6.41 7.73
C ASP A 233 2.20 7.88 8.11
N GLU A 234 1.50 8.68 7.30
CA GLU A 234 1.30 10.09 7.63
C GLU A 234 0.31 10.26 8.81
N TRP A 235 -0.63 9.34 9.01
CA TRP A 235 -1.45 9.32 10.24
C TRP A 235 -0.61 9.06 11.49
N ALA A 236 0.40 8.19 11.40
CA ALA A 236 1.32 7.94 12.50
C ALA A 236 2.05 9.24 12.90
N ASP A 237 2.53 10.00 11.92
CA ASP A 237 3.20 11.29 12.16
C ASP A 237 2.24 12.31 12.80
N ILE A 238 1.02 12.46 12.26
CA ILE A 238 0.02 13.37 12.85
C ILE A 238 -0.26 13.03 14.32
N ILE A 239 -0.53 11.75 14.62
CA ILE A 239 -0.91 11.35 15.98
C ILE A 239 0.24 11.63 16.94
N TYR A 240 1.48 11.39 16.50
CA TYR A 240 2.66 11.70 17.29
C TYR A 240 2.82 13.20 17.52
N GLU A 241 2.72 14.02 16.47
CA GLU A 241 2.76 15.48 16.58
C GLU A 241 1.68 16.01 17.52
N TRP A 242 0.46 15.48 17.42
CA TRP A 242 -0.63 15.84 18.32
C TRP A 242 -0.29 15.51 19.78
N ALA A 243 0.33 14.36 20.03
CA ALA A 243 0.76 13.98 21.38
C ALA A 243 1.84 14.94 21.92
N ILE A 244 2.77 15.41 21.08
CA ILE A 244 3.75 16.44 21.43
C ILE A 244 3.04 17.75 21.77
N LYS A 245 2.19 18.25 20.86
CA LYS A 245 1.51 19.56 20.98
C LYS A 245 0.61 19.63 22.22
N THR A 246 -0.04 18.52 22.57
CA THR A 246 -0.91 18.45 23.76
C THR A 246 -0.14 18.18 25.05
N GLY A 247 1.18 18.02 25.01
CA GLY A 247 2.01 17.72 26.18
C GLY A 247 1.79 16.33 26.77
N ARG A 248 1.08 15.44 26.06
CA ARG A 248 0.74 14.09 26.53
C ARG A 248 1.97 13.20 26.69
N ILE A 249 3.02 13.44 25.92
CA ILE A 249 4.28 12.68 26.01
C ILE A 249 4.96 12.88 27.37
N ALA A 250 4.87 14.07 27.94
CA ALA A 250 5.50 14.43 29.21
C ALA A 250 4.59 14.23 30.44
N SER A 251 3.33 13.79 30.25
CA SER A 251 2.35 13.66 31.31
C SER A 251 2.09 12.21 31.71
N ALA A 252 1.30 12.01 32.78
CA ALA A 252 0.82 10.69 33.19
C ALA A 252 -0.06 10.00 32.10
N ASP A 253 -0.57 10.77 31.15
CA ASP A 253 -1.43 10.31 30.05
C ASP A 253 -0.65 9.84 28.82
N ARG A 254 0.67 9.63 28.96
CA ARG A 254 1.51 9.10 27.88
C ARG A 254 1.09 7.72 27.40
N VAL A 255 0.42 6.95 28.26
CA VAL A 255 -0.10 5.62 27.92
C VAL A 255 -1.53 5.74 27.44
N MET A 256 -1.79 5.33 26.20
CA MET A 256 -3.11 5.37 25.58
C MET A 256 -3.49 4.01 25.00
N THR A 257 -4.76 3.66 25.12
CA THR A 257 -5.38 2.54 24.42
C THR A 257 -6.02 3.01 23.12
N ILE A 258 -6.40 2.06 22.26
CA ILE A 258 -7.23 2.36 21.08
C ILE A 258 -8.51 3.09 21.49
N TYR A 259 -9.11 2.73 22.62
CA TYR A 259 -10.32 3.40 23.09
C TYR A 259 -10.05 4.88 23.35
N ASP A 260 -8.97 5.19 24.08
CA ASP A 260 -8.62 6.58 24.39
C ASP A 260 -8.37 7.40 23.12
N ILE A 261 -7.70 6.82 22.12
CA ILE A 261 -7.47 7.47 20.81
C ILE A 261 -8.80 7.77 20.09
N THR A 262 -9.76 6.84 20.11
CA THR A 262 -11.09 7.07 19.50
C THR A 262 -11.92 8.12 20.24
N GLN A 263 -11.55 8.49 21.47
CA GLN A 263 -12.24 9.53 22.27
C GLN A 263 -11.60 10.92 22.10
N THR A 264 -10.58 11.08 21.26
CA THR A 264 -9.87 12.38 21.12
C THR A 264 -10.61 13.40 20.27
N ASP A 265 -11.73 13.01 19.63
CA ASP A 265 -12.51 13.84 18.68
C ASP A 265 -11.66 14.44 17.54
N GLN A 266 -10.55 13.78 17.22
CA GLN A 266 -9.65 14.15 16.13
C GLN A 266 -10.03 13.45 14.82
N PRO A 267 -9.51 13.89 13.67
CA PRO A 267 -9.80 13.26 12.38
C PRO A 267 -9.46 11.76 12.29
N TRP A 268 -8.53 11.27 13.11
CA TRP A 268 -8.18 9.86 13.20
C TRP A 268 -9.05 9.05 14.17
N SER A 269 -9.90 9.68 14.98
CA SER A 269 -10.75 9.01 15.97
C SER A 269 -11.74 8.02 15.33
N THR A 270 -12.14 8.29 14.09
CA THR A 270 -13.08 7.45 13.34
C THR A 270 -12.38 6.39 12.47
N ILE A 271 -11.05 6.29 12.54
CA ILE A 271 -10.28 5.26 11.83
C ILE A 271 -10.64 3.87 12.40
N PRO A 272 -10.99 2.90 11.53
CA PRO A 272 -11.14 1.51 11.91
C PRO A 272 -10.01 0.94 12.78
N ARG A 273 -10.41 0.15 13.78
CA ARG A 273 -9.50 -0.45 14.76
C ARG A 273 -8.31 -1.18 14.15
N ASP A 274 -8.52 -1.96 13.09
CA ASP A 274 -7.44 -2.73 12.46
C ASP A 274 -6.40 -1.81 11.80
N ASP A 275 -6.81 -0.63 11.34
CA ASP A 275 -5.92 0.35 10.74
C ASP A 275 -5.20 1.15 11.82
N LEU A 276 -5.85 1.46 12.94
CA LEU A 276 -5.17 2.03 14.13
C LEU A 276 -4.07 1.11 14.66
N ILE A 277 -4.28 -0.21 14.66
CA ILE A 277 -3.24 -1.17 15.06
C ILE A 277 -2.05 -1.09 14.11
N ARG A 278 -2.30 -1.05 12.80
CA ARG A 278 -1.24 -0.90 11.79
C ARG A 278 -0.50 0.43 11.92
N ILE A 279 -1.21 1.51 12.22
CA ILE A 279 -0.62 2.82 12.51
C ILE A 279 0.30 2.70 13.74
N PHE A 280 -0.12 2.05 14.82
CA PHE A 280 0.74 1.86 16.00
C PHE A 280 1.97 1.01 15.70
N GLU A 281 1.85 -0.02 14.86
CA GLU A 281 3.01 -0.81 14.41
C GLU A 281 4.01 0.09 13.65
N ILE A 282 3.54 0.97 12.76
CA ILE A 282 4.38 1.97 12.09
C ILE A 282 5.02 2.94 13.09
N MET A 283 4.27 3.39 14.10
CA MET A 283 4.79 4.28 15.14
C MET A 283 5.86 3.60 16.03
N GLU A 284 5.72 2.29 16.32
CA GLU A 284 6.75 1.49 17.01
C GLU A 284 8.02 1.43 16.14
N ASP A 285 7.88 1.15 14.85
CA ASP A 285 9.01 1.08 13.90
C ASP A 285 9.72 2.44 13.75
N LYS A 286 8.98 3.56 13.80
CA LYS A 286 9.51 4.93 13.79
C LYS A 286 10.14 5.35 15.13
N GLY A 287 9.91 4.59 16.20
CA GLY A 287 10.40 4.93 17.55
C GLY A 287 9.59 6.01 18.27
N TYR A 288 8.38 6.32 17.79
CA TYR A 288 7.48 7.30 18.40
C TYR A 288 6.78 6.77 19.66
N ILE A 289 6.62 5.44 19.72
CA ILE A 289 5.93 4.77 20.81
C ILE A 289 6.65 3.48 21.23
N GLU A 290 6.34 3.02 22.44
CA GLU A 290 6.56 1.63 22.88
C GLU A 290 5.21 0.99 23.23
N TRP A 291 5.12 -0.34 23.16
CA TRP A 291 3.92 -1.02 23.65
C TRP A 291 3.95 -1.15 25.17
N ALA A 292 3.06 -0.43 25.84
CA ALA A 292 2.81 -0.63 27.26
C ALA A 292 2.15 -2.00 27.53
N ASP A 293 1.23 -2.44 26.66
CA ASP A 293 0.62 -3.76 26.71
C ASP A 293 0.15 -4.20 25.31
N LYS A 294 0.90 -5.12 24.67
CA LYS A 294 0.57 -5.65 23.33
C LYS A 294 -0.77 -6.39 23.28
N LYS A 295 -1.22 -7.01 24.38
CA LYS A 295 -2.51 -7.73 24.44
C LYS A 295 -3.67 -6.75 24.49
N LYS A 296 -3.56 -5.71 25.31
CA LYS A 296 -4.57 -4.65 25.42
C LYS A 296 -4.49 -3.62 24.29
N LYS A 297 -3.46 -3.72 23.42
CA LYS A 297 -3.16 -2.73 22.37
C LYS A 297 -3.03 -1.33 22.96
N ALA A 298 -2.31 -1.26 24.09
CA ALA A 298 -1.96 -0.02 24.77
C ALA A 298 -0.54 0.40 24.36
N ILE A 299 -0.39 1.66 23.99
CA ILE A 299 0.84 2.29 23.53
C ILE A 299 1.28 3.33 24.56
N ALA A 300 2.58 3.58 24.67
CA ALA A 300 3.14 4.70 25.43
C ALA A 300 3.95 5.56 24.48
N PHE A 301 3.68 6.87 24.45
CA PHE A 301 4.47 7.81 23.65
C PHE A 301 5.88 7.98 24.23
N ILE A 302 6.86 8.07 23.34
CA ILE A 302 8.28 8.26 23.66
C ILE A 302 8.71 9.67 23.24
N PHE A 303 9.59 10.25 24.05
CA PHE A 303 10.24 11.55 23.83
C PHE A 303 11.57 11.38 23.07
#